data_AF-A0A0F9WUW4-F1
#
_entry.id   AF-A0A0F9WUW4-F1
#
_cell.length_a   1.000
_cell.length_b   1.000
_cell.length_c   1.000
_cell.angle_alpha   90.00
_cell.angle_beta   90.00
_cell.angle_gamma   90.00
#
_symmetry.space_group_name_H-M   'P 1'
#
loop_
_entity.id
_entity.type
_entity.pdbx_description
1 polymer ?
#
loop_
_entity_poly.entity_id
_entity_poly.type
_entity_poly.pdbx_seq_one_letter_code
_entity_poly.pdbx_strand_id
1 'polypeptide(L)'
;MLVYLNISQWTARKYDRKVSGEVAESHNARGNVGKYYKVLLKSPSLDMFRRTSDAARNYHYDRTLPWNDGGVRILPVGIFMDYNHDMKEFRVTCEEFADEFIRIDYKRARKDAVGDLGTMHNDMDYPKAEAVRRKFGFEINYSPLPDAGDWRVDIDKKHIAALKKSLNEQIMGVQERAMTDLWERVHRMVTKMHERLSDEDNIFRDSLVGNMRELTDLLPHLNISGDPRMNKLTTEIKLKLCGTEADALRTDGHVRAKTAKDADAILKTMSGFMK
;
A
#
# COMPACT_ATOMS: atom_id res chain seq x y z
N MET A 1 -3.00 16.95 -7.07
CA MET A 1 -4.15 16.37 -7.81
C MET A 1 -4.68 15.15 -7.06
N LEU A 2 -5.85 14.64 -7.41
CA LEU A 2 -6.35 13.39 -6.85
C LEU A 2 -6.01 12.21 -7.75
N VAL A 3 -5.76 11.05 -7.13
CA VAL A 3 -5.45 9.80 -7.81
C VAL A 3 -6.17 8.64 -7.12
N TYR A 4 -6.61 7.68 -7.91
CA TYR A 4 -7.23 6.43 -7.44
C TYR A 4 -6.61 5.25 -8.16
N LEU A 5 -6.15 4.26 -7.39
CA LEU A 5 -5.59 3.00 -7.89
C LEU A 5 -6.60 1.87 -7.67
N ASN A 6 -6.98 1.19 -8.75
CA ASN A 6 -7.79 -0.02 -8.71
C ASN A 6 -7.02 -1.17 -9.36
N ILE A 7 -6.71 -2.21 -8.57
CA ILE A 7 -6.11 -3.43 -9.10
C ILE A 7 -6.99 -4.61 -8.71
N SER A 8 -7.51 -5.31 -9.72
CA SER A 8 -8.35 -6.49 -9.58
C SER A 8 -7.60 -7.74 -10.06
N GLN A 9 -7.88 -8.87 -9.43
CA GLN A 9 -7.33 -10.17 -9.81
C GLN A 9 -8.31 -11.30 -9.51
N TRP A 10 -8.19 -12.40 -10.25
CA TRP A 10 -8.84 -13.64 -9.86
C TRP A 10 -8.00 -14.38 -8.82
N THR A 11 -8.56 -14.61 -7.65
CA THR A 11 -7.83 -15.18 -6.49
C THR A 11 -7.67 -16.70 -6.54
N ALA A 12 -8.24 -17.37 -7.56
CA ALA A 12 -8.25 -18.82 -7.71
C ALA A 12 -8.64 -19.59 -6.43
N ARG A 13 -9.57 -19.04 -5.64
CA ARG A 13 -10.08 -19.67 -4.41
C ARG A 13 -11.59 -19.78 -4.46
N LYS A 14 -12.14 -20.83 -3.87
CA LYS A 14 -13.59 -21.02 -3.73
C LYS A 14 -13.94 -21.55 -2.35
N TYR A 15 -15.00 -20.99 -1.77
CA TYR A 15 -15.62 -21.54 -0.57
C TYR A 15 -16.29 -22.87 -0.92
N ASP A 16 -15.87 -23.94 -0.25
CA ASP A 16 -16.44 -25.27 -0.43
C ASP A 16 -17.45 -25.57 0.68
N ARG A 17 -18.74 -25.41 0.36
CA ARG A 17 -19.84 -25.65 1.31
C ARG A 17 -19.91 -27.10 1.77
N LYS A 18 -19.61 -28.05 0.87
CA LYS A 18 -19.72 -29.48 1.17
C LYS A 18 -18.67 -29.87 2.20
N VAL A 19 -17.40 -29.56 1.93
CA VAL A 19 -16.28 -29.86 2.85
C VAL A 19 -16.46 -29.12 4.18
N SER A 20 -16.93 -27.87 4.13
CA SER A 20 -17.21 -27.13 5.36
C SER A 20 -18.30 -27.80 6.22
N GLY A 21 -19.32 -28.38 5.59
CA GLY A 21 -20.36 -29.16 6.28
C GLY A 21 -19.80 -30.43 6.90
N GLU A 22 -19.02 -31.20 6.13
CA GLU A 22 -18.38 -32.43 6.60
C GLU A 22 -17.47 -32.19 7.83
N VAL A 23 -16.69 -31.10 7.82
CA VAL A 23 -15.83 -30.70 8.95
C VAL A 23 -16.67 -30.21 10.14
N ALA A 24 -17.76 -29.47 9.90
CA ALA A 24 -18.62 -29.02 10.99
C ALA A 24 -19.30 -30.21 11.68
N GLU A 25 -19.79 -31.18 10.91
CA GLU A 25 -20.36 -32.43 11.41
C GLU A 25 -19.34 -33.24 12.20
N SER A 26 -18.11 -33.40 11.69
CA SER A 26 -17.05 -34.16 12.37
C SER A 26 -16.65 -33.59 13.73
N HIS A 27 -16.87 -32.28 13.94
CA HIS A 27 -16.56 -31.58 15.18
C HIS A 27 -17.80 -31.23 16.03
N ASN A 28 -19.00 -31.71 15.66
CA ASN A 28 -20.26 -31.32 16.30
C ASN A 28 -20.43 -29.79 16.40
N ALA A 29 -19.88 -29.06 15.44
CA ALA A 29 -19.95 -27.62 15.39
C ALA A 29 -21.37 -27.19 14.99
N ARG A 30 -21.97 -26.27 15.75
CA ARG A 30 -23.31 -25.76 15.46
C ARG A 30 -23.23 -24.51 14.58
N GLY A 31 -24.06 -24.46 13.54
CA GLY A 31 -24.17 -23.30 12.65
C GLY A 31 -22.97 -23.11 11.73
N ASN A 32 -22.90 -21.94 11.08
CA ASN A 32 -21.87 -21.62 10.09
C ASN A 32 -20.61 -21.02 10.75
N VAL A 33 -20.03 -21.75 11.70
CA VAL A 33 -18.88 -21.29 12.50
C VAL A 33 -17.52 -21.61 11.84
N GLY A 34 -17.50 -22.42 10.79
CA GLY A 34 -16.29 -22.80 10.06
C GLY A 34 -16.48 -22.70 8.54
N LYS A 35 -15.45 -22.23 7.83
CA LYS A 35 -15.44 -22.16 6.36
C LYS A 35 -14.15 -22.75 5.80
N TYR A 36 -14.30 -23.73 4.92
CA TYR A 36 -13.22 -24.29 4.13
C TYR A 36 -13.13 -23.58 2.77
N TYR A 37 -11.97 -22.99 2.49
CA TYR A 37 -11.68 -22.38 1.19
C TYR A 37 -10.63 -23.22 0.48
N LYS A 38 -11.01 -23.86 -0.63
CA LYS A 38 -10.05 -24.56 -1.47
C LYS A 38 -9.36 -23.60 -2.42
N VAL A 39 -8.07 -23.85 -2.63
CA VAL A 39 -7.28 -23.22 -3.68
C VAL A 39 -7.52 -24.02 -4.96
N LEU A 40 -8.17 -23.40 -5.93
CA LEU A 40 -8.51 -24.03 -7.20
C LEU A 40 -7.28 -24.25 -8.06
N LEU A 41 -6.38 -23.25 -8.13
CA LEU A 41 -5.18 -23.29 -8.97
C LEU A 41 -4.00 -22.65 -8.24
N LYS A 42 -2.82 -23.24 -8.40
CA LYS A 42 -1.53 -22.64 -8.06
C LYS A 42 -0.78 -22.36 -9.35
N SER A 43 -0.21 -21.17 -9.48
CA SER A 43 0.53 -20.76 -10.67
C SER A 43 1.62 -19.77 -10.30
N PRO A 44 2.85 -19.95 -10.81
CA PRO A 44 3.92 -18.96 -10.68
C PRO A 44 3.50 -17.58 -11.19
N SER A 45 2.82 -17.51 -12.34
CA SER A 45 2.35 -16.25 -12.93
C SER A 45 1.33 -15.54 -12.04
N LEU A 46 0.40 -16.26 -11.39
CA LEU A 46 -0.52 -15.67 -10.42
C LEU A 46 0.21 -15.12 -9.19
N ASP A 47 1.19 -15.85 -8.68
CA ASP A 47 1.98 -15.40 -7.54
C ASP A 47 2.81 -14.16 -7.88
N MET A 48 3.37 -14.10 -9.08
CA MET A 48 4.08 -12.93 -9.59
C MET A 48 3.15 -11.74 -9.80
N PHE A 49 1.97 -11.93 -10.41
CA PHE A 49 0.95 -10.88 -10.51
C PHE A 49 0.62 -10.30 -9.12
N ARG A 50 0.34 -11.18 -8.14
CA ARG A 50 0.00 -10.75 -6.78
C ARG A 50 1.13 -9.92 -6.17
N ARG A 51 2.37 -10.41 -6.23
CA ARG A 51 3.55 -9.71 -5.70
C ARG A 51 3.74 -8.34 -6.34
N THR A 52 3.65 -8.25 -7.67
CA THR A 52 3.74 -6.98 -8.40
C THR A 52 2.60 -6.05 -8.03
N SER A 53 1.37 -6.57 -7.89
CA SER A 53 0.22 -5.77 -7.48
C SER A 53 0.36 -5.20 -6.06
N ASP A 54 0.92 -5.98 -5.14
CA ASP A 54 1.17 -5.53 -3.77
C ASP A 54 2.29 -4.49 -3.72
N ALA A 55 3.35 -4.69 -4.52
CA ALA A 55 4.41 -3.70 -4.69
C ALA A 55 3.88 -2.38 -5.26
N ALA A 56 3.00 -2.43 -6.28
CA ALA A 56 2.36 -1.25 -6.86
C ALA A 56 1.47 -0.50 -5.84
N ARG A 57 0.71 -1.23 -5.01
CA ARG A 57 -0.09 -0.61 -3.94
C ARG A 57 0.79 0.08 -2.90
N ASN A 58 1.87 -0.57 -2.47
CA ASN A 58 2.81 0.02 -1.52
C ASN A 58 3.46 1.27 -2.10
N TYR A 59 3.97 1.19 -3.34
CA TYR A 59 4.51 2.32 -4.07
C TYR A 59 3.52 3.50 -4.16
N HIS A 60 2.25 3.18 -4.45
CA HIS A 60 1.18 4.17 -4.50
C HIS A 60 0.97 4.86 -3.15
N TYR A 61 0.86 4.09 -2.06
CA TYR A 61 0.71 4.65 -0.70
C TYR A 61 1.94 5.44 -0.27
N ASP A 62 3.12 5.03 -0.68
CA ASP A 62 4.38 5.69 -0.34
C ASP A 62 4.56 7.06 -1.01
N ARG A 63 3.83 7.35 -2.09
CA ARG A 63 3.96 8.60 -2.87
C ARG A 63 2.71 9.46 -2.85
N THR A 64 1.71 9.09 -2.06
CA THR A 64 0.44 9.81 -2.02
C THR A 64 -0.07 9.91 -0.60
N LEU A 65 -0.95 10.88 -0.34
CA LEU A 65 -1.55 11.11 0.98
C LEU A 65 -3.03 10.75 0.97
N PRO A 66 -3.63 10.33 2.09
CA PRO A 66 -5.06 10.02 2.11
C PRO A 66 -5.91 11.26 1.78
N TRP A 67 -6.87 11.10 0.87
CA TRP A 67 -7.92 12.10 0.63
C TRP A 67 -9.23 11.69 1.31
N ASN A 68 -9.63 10.42 1.16
CA ASN A 68 -10.82 9.86 1.80
C ASN A 68 -10.65 8.36 2.08
N ASP A 69 -11.64 7.75 2.74
CA ASP A 69 -11.66 6.31 3.05
C ASP A 69 -11.96 5.43 1.82
N GLY A 70 -12.36 6.05 0.71
CA GLY A 70 -12.67 5.36 -0.55
C GLY A 70 -11.44 4.99 -1.39
N GLY A 71 -10.24 5.15 -0.84
CA GLY A 71 -8.98 4.85 -1.54
C GLY A 71 -8.52 5.95 -2.50
N VAL A 72 -9.23 7.08 -2.58
CA VAL A 72 -8.74 8.25 -3.31
C VAL A 72 -7.64 8.90 -2.47
N ARG A 73 -6.56 9.32 -3.14
CA ARG A 73 -5.37 9.89 -2.52
C ARG A 73 -4.94 11.18 -3.22
N ILE A 74 -4.22 12.01 -2.49
CA ILE A 74 -3.59 13.23 -3.00
C ILE A 74 -2.23 12.84 -3.58
N LEU A 75 -2.03 13.13 -4.85
CA LEU A 75 -0.74 13.04 -5.54
C LEU A 75 -0.13 14.45 -5.64
N PRO A 76 1.01 14.72 -4.99
CA PRO A 76 1.75 15.96 -5.18
C PRO A 76 2.19 16.12 -6.62
N VAL A 77 2.06 17.34 -7.15
CA VAL A 77 2.37 17.63 -8.56
C VAL A 77 3.86 17.42 -8.87
N GLY A 78 4.75 17.72 -7.91
CA GLY A 78 6.20 17.63 -8.10
C GLY A 78 6.74 16.22 -8.39
N ILE A 79 5.98 15.17 -8.05
CA ILE A 79 6.38 13.77 -8.27
C ILE A 79 5.48 13.05 -9.29
N PHE A 80 4.59 13.80 -9.96
CA PHE A 80 3.60 13.21 -10.87
C PHE A 80 4.25 12.41 -12.01
N MET A 81 5.31 12.94 -12.62
CA MET A 81 5.95 12.31 -13.79
C MET A 81 6.59 10.98 -13.41
N ASP A 82 7.37 10.94 -12.32
CA ASP A 82 8.02 9.74 -11.81
C ASP A 82 6.98 8.71 -11.36
N TYR A 83 5.96 9.16 -10.61
CA TYR A 83 4.84 8.31 -10.19
C TYR A 83 4.13 7.65 -11.39
N ASN A 84 3.82 8.44 -12.42
CA ASN A 84 3.10 7.94 -13.59
C ASN A 84 3.96 6.98 -14.43
N HIS A 85 5.28 7.21 -14.50
CA HIS A 85 6.22 6.31 -15.14
C HIS A 85 6.26 4.96 -14.43
N ASP A 86 6.58 4.92 -13.15
CA ASP A 86 6.74 3.67 -12.39
C ASP A 86 5.42 2.89 -12.32
N MET A 87 4.29 3.59 -12.13
CA MET A 87 2.98 2.93 -12.11
C MET A 87 2.58 2.34 -13.46
N LYS A 88 3.08 2.91 -14.58
CA LYS A 88 2.91 2.31 -15.91
C LYS A 88 3.75 1.04 -16.04
N GLU A 89 4.95 1.00 -15.49
CA GLU A 89 5.78 -0.21 -15.48
C GLU A 89 5.14 -1.34 -14.67
N PHE A 90 4.62 -1.02 -13.47
CA PHE A 90 3.84 -1.96 -12.67
C PHE A 90 2.64 -2.52 -13.44
N ARG A 91 1.93 -1.65 -14.17
CA ARG A 91 0.79 -2.04 -14.98
C ARG A 91 1.19 -3.02 -16.08
N VAL A 92 2.21 -2.68 -16.88
CA VAL A 92 2.70 -3.54 -17.97
C VAL A 92 3.10 -4.91 -17.42
N THR A 93 3.89 -4.93 -16.36
CA THR A 93 4.34 -6.17 -15.71
C THR A 93 3.15 -7.01 -15.19
N CYS A 94 2.14 -6.37 -14.59
CA CYS A 94 0.93 -7.08 -14.16
C CYS A 94 0.14 -7.65 -15.36
N GLU A 95 -0.01 -6.88 -16.44
CA GLU A 95 -0.70 -7.33 -17.66
C GLU A 95 0.02 -8.52 -18.30
N GLU A 96 1.36 -8.51 -18.35
CA GLU A 96 2.18 -9.62 -18.83
C GLU A 96 1.96 -10.90 -18.01
N PHE A 97 2.01 -10.84 -16.68
CA PHE A 97 1.77 -12.02 -15.83
C PHE A 97 0.33 -12.53 -15.92
N ALA A 98 -0.65 -11.64 -16.10
CA ALA A 98 -2.03 -12.04 -16.33
C ALA A 98 -2.19 -12.77 -17.67
N ASP A 99 -1.55 -12.28 -18.73
CA ASP A 99 -1.58 -12.91 -20.06
C ASP A 99 -0.83 -14.24 -20.08
N GLU A 100 0.33 -14.31 -19.43
CA GLU A 100 1.10 -15.53 -19.25
C GLU A 100 0.29 -16.59 -18.49
N PHE A 101 -0.36 -16.18 -17.40
CA PHE A 101 -1.22 -17.06 -16.62
C PHE A 101 -2.30 -17.70 -17.51
N ILE A 102 -2.99 -16.89 -18.31
CA ILE A 102 -4.10 -17.35 -19.13
C ILE A 102 -3.62 -18.23 -20.30
N ARG A 103 -2.52 -17.86 -20.96
CA ARG A 103 -2.01 -18.57 -22.14
C ARG A 103 -1.31 -19.88 -21.80
N ILE A 104 -0.55 -19.91 -20.71
CA ILE A 104 0.37 -21.00 -20.39
C ILE A 104 -0.13 -21.78 -19.17
N ASP A 105 -0.27 -21.10 -18.04
CA ASP A 105 -0.47 -21.78 -16.77
C ASP A 105 -1.89 -22.31 -16.55
N TYR A 106 -2.93 -21.63 -17.07
CA TYR A 106 -4.32 -21.91 -16.72
C TYR A 106 -4.72 -23.36 -17.05
N LYS A 107 -4.40 -23.80 -18.27
CA LYS A 107 -4.72 -25.16 -18.73
C LYS A 107 -3.92 -26.21 -17.99
N ARG A 108 -2.62 -25.96 -17.73
CA ARG A 108 -1.74 -26.86 -16.98
C ARG A 108 -2.23 -27.01 -15.54
N ALA A 109 -2.40 -25.89 -14.84
CA ALA A 109 -2.83 -25.87 -13.45
C ALA A 109 -4.20 -26.54 -13.26
N ARG A 110 -5.13 -26.41 -14.22
CA ARG A 110 -6.43 -27.09 -14.15
C ARG A 110 -6.30 -28.61 -14.26
N LYS A 111 -5.35 -29.10 -15.04
CA LYS A 111 -5.05 -30.55 -15.12
C LYS A 111 -4.46 -31.06 -13.80
N ASP A 112 -3.54 -30.30 -13.22
CA ASP A 112 -2.88 -30.66 -11.96
C ASP A 112 -3.86 -30.63 -10.77
N ALA A 113 -4.82 -29.69 -10.79
CA ALA A 113 -5.83 -29.54 -9.74
C ALA A 113 -6.69 -30.79 -9.47
N VAL A 114 -6.86 -31.66 -10.48
CA VAL A 114 -7.58 -32.93 -10.31
C VAL A 114 -6.86 -33.83 -9.29
N GLY A 115 -5.53 -33.89 -9.35
CA GLY A 115 -4.71 -34.64 -8.39
C GLY A 115 -4.63 -33.93 -7.04
N ASP A 116 -4.38 -32.62 -7.06
CA ASP A 116 -4.19 -31.82 -5.85
C ASP A 116 -5.43 -31.76 -4.96
N LEU A 117 -6.63 -31.66 -5.56
CA LEU A 117 -7.89 -31.53 -4.81
C LEU A 117 -8.57 -32.88 -4.56
N GLY A 118 -8.20 -33.94 -5.27
CA GLY A 118 -8.82 -35.25 -5.16
C GLY A 118 -10.36 -35.17 -5.23
N THR A 119 -11.04 -35.68 -4.21
CA THR A 119 -12.52 -35.70 -4.13
C THR A 119 -13.17 -34.32 -4.00
N MET A 120 -12.38 -33.28 -3.69
CA MET A 120 -12.86 -31.89 -3.64
C MET A 120 -12.83 -31.21 -5.01
N HIS A 121 -12.28 -31.85 -6.05
CA HIS A 121 -12.27 -31.28 -7.40
C HIS A 121 -13.70 -31.17 -7.96
N ASN A 122 -13.99 -30.05 -8.60
CA ASN A 122 -15.23 -29.84 -9.32
C ASN A 122 -14.96 -28.99 -10.57
N ASP A 123 -15.18 -29.57 -11.76
CA ASP A 123 -14.92 -28.90 -13.04
C ASP A 123 -15.72 -27.60 -13.23
N MET A 124 -16.89 -27.47 -12.59
CA MET A 124 -17.72 -26.26 -12.65
C MET A 124 -17.14 -25.09 -11.85
N ASP A 125 -16.08 -25.32 -11.07
CA ASP A 125 -15.40 -24.26 -10.30
C ASP A 125 -14.44 -23.42 -11.17
N TYR A 126 -14.18 -23.85 -12.41
CA TYR A 126 -13.19 -23.26 -13.32
C TYR A 126 -13.88 -22.53 -14.49
N PRO A 127 -13.93 -21.19 -14.49
CA PRO A 127 -14.51 -20.42 -15.59
C PRO A 127 -13.70 -20.55 -16.90
N LYS A 128 -14.26 -20.13 -18.04
CA LYS A 128 -13.47 -20.04 -19.28
C LYS A 128 -12.31 -19.05 -19.14
N ALA A 129 -11.19 -19.32 -19.82
CA ALA A 129 -9.97 -18.51 -19.78
C ALA A 129 -10.25 -17.01 -20.02
N GLU A 130 -11.11 -16.66 -20.97
CA GLU A 130 -11.46 -15.27 -21.29
C GLU A 130 -12.22 -14.61 -20.13
N ALA A 131 -13.07 -15.36 -19.43
CA ALA A 131 -13.78 -14.88 -18.25
C ALA A 131 -12.85 -14.70 -17.05
N VAL A 132 -11.83 -15.54 -16.92
CA VAL A 132 -10.78 -15.39 -15.90
C VAL A 132 -9.90 -14.17 -16.22
N ARG A 133 -9.52 -13.97 -17.48
CA ARG A 133 -8.70 -12.82 -17.90
C ARG A 133 -9.35 -11.47 -17.59
N ARG A 134 -10.67 -11.36 -17.78
CA ARG A 134 -11.45 -10.14 -17.46
C ARG A 134 -11.47 -9.77 -15.97
N LYS A 135 -11.05 -10.67 -15.08
CA LYS A 135 -10.94 -10.40 -13.64
C LYS A 135 -9.61 -9.78 -13.24
N PHE A 136 -8.67 -9.67 -14.18
CA PHE A 136 -7.41 -8.96 -13.99
C PHE A 136 -7.55 -7.56 -14.59
N GLY A 137 -7.29 -6.55 -13.78
CA GLY A 137 -7.34 -5.16 -14.20
C GLY A 137 -6.39 -4.32 -13.36
N PHE A 138 -5.82 -3.30 -13.98
CA PHE A 138 -4.92 -2.34 -13.35
C PHE A 138 -5.26 -0.96 -13.90
N GLU A 139 -5.91 -0.15 -13.09
CA GLU A 139 -6.46 1.14 -13.48
C GLU A 139 -5.96 2.23 -12.53
N ILE A 140 -5.49 3.32 -13.12
CA ILE A 140 -5.10 4.54 -12.42
C ILE A 140 -5.97 5.65 -12.96
N ASN A 141 -6.73 6.29 -12.09
CA ASN A 141 -7.61 7.39 -12.45
C ASN A 141 -7.13 8.66 -11.78
N TYR A 142 -6.99 9.73 -12.55
CA TYR A 142 -6.62 11.05 -12.06
C TYR A 142 -7.83 11.98 -12.11
N SER A 143 -8.00 12.81 -11.08
CA SER A 143 -9.07 13.81 -11.05
C SER A 143 -8.58 15.12 -10.41
N PRO A 144 -9.18 16.26 -10.79
CA PRO A 144 -8.90 17.52 -10.11
C PRO A 144 -9.38 17.48 -8.66
N LEU A 145 -8.81 18.35 -7.83
CA LEU A 145 -9.42 18.60 -6.51
C LEU A 145 -10.78 19.27 -6.72
N PRO A 146 -11.79 18.99 -5.87
CA PRO A 146 -13.07 19.69 -5.92
C PRO A 146 -12.88 21.20 -5.77
N ASP A 147 -13.49 21.97 -6.66
CA ASP A 147 -13.51 23.42 -6.60
C ASP A 147 -14.83 23.91 -6.01
N ALA A 148 -14.75 24.69 -4.93
CA ALA A 148 -15.90 25.32 -4.29
C ALA A 148 -16.62 26.32 -5.22
N GLY A 149 -16.04 26.71 -6.35
CA GLY A 149 -16.64 27.54 -7.39
C GLY A 149 -17.48 26.79 -8.44
N ASP A 150 -17.27 25.48 -8.65
CA ASP A 150 -17.90 24.73 -9.75
C ASP A 150 -19.18 24.00 -9.29
N TRP A 151 -20.23 24.78 -8.95
CA TRP A 151 -21.57 24.23 -8.68
C TRP A 151 -22.43 24.35 -9.94
N ARG A 152 -22.66 23.22 -10.63
CA ARG A 152 -23.46 23.18 -11.87
C ARG A 152 -24.97 22.97 -11.64
N VAL A 153 -25.45 23.35 -10.46
CA VAL A 153 -26.86 23.19 -10.05
C VAL A 153 -27.40 24.56 -9.66
N ASP A 154 -28.61 24.89 -10.11
CA ASP A 154 -29.27 26.15 -9.82
C ASP A 154 -29.81 26.15 -8.37
N ILE A 155 -28.97 26.61 -7.44
CA ILE A 155 -29.22 26.59 -6.00
C ILE A 155 -29.14 28.04 -5.47
N ASP A 156 -30.02 28.39 -4.52
CA ASP A 156 -30.00 29.71 -3.88
C ASP A 156 -28.63 30.04 -3.23
N LYS A 157 -28.22 31.31 -3.31
CA LYS A 157 -26.92 31.83 -2.87
C LYS A 157 -26.59 31.48 -1.42
N LYS A 158 -27.60 31.44 -0.54
CA LYS A 158 -27.43 31.07 0.88
C LYS A 158 -27.01 29.62 1.05
N HIS A 159 -27.59 28.71 0.26
CA HIS A 159 -27.23 27.29 0.28
C HIS A 159 -25.86 27.06 -0.37
N ILE A 160 -25.53 27.77 -1.46
CA ILE A 160 -24.18 27.75 -2.05
C ILE A 160 -23.12 28.20 -1.02
N ALA A 161 -23.39 29.26 -0.25
CA ALA A 161 -22.46 29.72 0.78
C ALA A 161 -22.23 28.66 1.88
N ALA A 162 -23.29 27.97 2.32
CA ALA A 162 -23.18 26.88 3.28
C ALA A 162 -22.39 25.68 2.72
N LEU A 163 -22.63 25.30 1.46
CA LEU A 163 -21.90 24.23 0.78
C LEU A 163 -20.41 24.57 0.59
N LYS A 164 -20.08 25.81 0.20
CA LYS A 164 -18.71 26.30 0.11
C LYS A 164 -17.98 26.21 1.46
N LYS A 165 -18.64 26.64 2.54
CA LYS A 165 -18.09 26.57 3.89
C LYS A 165 -17.80 25.11 4.29
N SER A 166 -18.78 24.22 4.10
CA SER A 166 -18.63 22.80 4.42
C SER A 166 -17.53 22.13 3.61
N LEU A 167 -17.41 22.44 2.31
CA LEU A 167 -16.34 21.91 1.46
C LEU A 167 -14.95 22.39 1.93
N ASN A 168 -14.82 23.67 2.29
CA ASN A 168 -13.56 24.19 2.83
C ASN A 168 -13.17 23.52 4.16
N GLU A 169 -14.13 23.35 5.07
CA GLU A 169 -13.91 22.62 6.33
C GLU A 169 -13.49 21.16 6.06
N GLN A 170 -14.11 20.50 5.07
CA GLN A 170 -13.71 19.16 4.65
C GLN A 170 -12.28 19.14 4.10
N ILE A 171 -11.92 20.08 3.22
CA ILE A 171 -10.56 20.17 2.65
C ILE A 171 -9.53 20.38 3.75
N MET A 172 -9.80 21.27 4.71
CA MET A 172 -8.92 21.50 5.87
C MET A 172 -8.76 20.21 6.70
N GLY A 173 -9.85 19.52 7.00
CA GLY A 173 -9.79 18.25 7.74
C GLY A 173 -9.05 17.14 6.98
N VAL A 174 -9.14 17.11 5.64
CA VAL A 174 -8.34 16.21 4.81
C VAL A 174 -6.87 16.55 4.90
N GLN A 175 -6.52 17.83 4.79
CA GLN A 175 -5.13 18.30 4.89
C GLN A 175 -4.53 17.93 6.26
N GLU A 176 -5.27 18.11 7.35
CA GLU A 176 -4.83 17.71 8.69
C GLU A 176 -4.58 16.20 8.77
N ARG A 177 -5.54 15.37 8.34
CA ARG A 177 -5.37 13.90 8.31
C ARG A 177 -4.20 13.46 7.45
N ALA A 178 -4.02 14.08 6.29
CA ALA A 178 -2.88 13.81 5.40
C ALA A 178 -1.54 14.13 6.07
N MET A 179 -1.46 15.25 6.79
CA MET A 179 -0.25 15.60 7.54
C MET A 179 -0.02 14.66 8.72
N THR A 180 -1.07 14.26 9.46
CA THR A 180 -0.96 13.26 10.53
C THR A 180 -0.44 11.92 10.00
N ASP A 181 -0.98 11.42 8.90
CA ASP A 181 -0.49 10.19 8.23
C ASP A 181 1.00 10.31 7.87
N LEU A 182 1.42 11.48 7.35
CA LEU A 182 2.82 11.74 7.05
C LEU A 182 3.71 11.71 8.30
N TRP A 183 3.29 12.36 9.39
CA TRP A 183 3.99 12.36 10.67
C TRP A 183 4.12 10.94 11.24
N GLU A 184 3.04 10.17 11.23
CA GLU A 184 3.05 8.78 11.68
C GLU A 184 3.96 7.90 10.82
N ARG A 185 4.01 8.13 9.50
CA ARG A 185 4.90 7.40 8.61
C ARG A 185 6.37 7.64 8.93
N VAL A 186 6.75 8.90 9.17
CA VAL A 186 8.08 9.25 9.63
C VAL A 186 8.36 8.60 10.98
N HIS A 187 7.41 8.69 11.92
CA HIS A 187 7.56 8.13 13.26
C HIS A 187 7.82 6.61 13.19
N ARG A 188 6.97 5.85 12.48
CA ARG A 188 7.13 4.40 12.30
C ARG A 188 8.51 4.02 11.74
N MET A 189 9.01 4.78 10.76
CA MET A 189 10.32 4.49 10.17
C MET A 189 11.47 4.78 11.14
N VAL A 190 11.42 5.90 11.86
CA VAL A 190 12.45 6.25 12.85
C VAL A 190 12.41 5.27 14.03
N THR A 191 11.22 4.89 14.51
CA THR A 191 11.06 3.84 15.54
C THR A 191 11.69 2.53 15.09
N LYS A 192 11.38 2.07 13.88
CA LYS A 192 11.96 0.84 13.34
C LYS A 192 13.49 0.91 13.25
N MET A 193 14.04 2.07 12.89
CA MET A 193 15.49 2.26 12.84
C MET A 193 16.11 2.23 14.24
N HIS A 194 15.50 2.92 15.20
CA HIS A 194 15.92 2.87 16.60
C HIS A 194 15.91 1.44 17.15
N GLU A 195 14.77 0.74 17.09
CA GLU A 195 14.64 -0.63 17.60
C GLU A 195 15.68 -1.60 17.02
N ARG A 196 15.97 -1.48 15.72
CA ARG A 196 16.94 -2.36 15.04
C ARG A 196 18.38 -2.03 15.38
N LEU A 197 18.71 -0.77 15.66
CA LEU A 197 20.07 -0.35 15.92
C LEU A 197 20.43 -0.33 17.41
N SER A 198 19.45 -0.21 18.31
CA SER A 198 19.66 -0.13 19.77
C SER A 198 20.19 -1.42 20.41
N ASP A 199 19.90 -2.56 19.79
CA ASP A 199 20.41 -3.86 20.22
C ASP A 199 21.51 -4.29 19.24
N GLU A 200 22.71 -4.60 19.73
CA GLU A 200 23.84 -5.02 18.88
C GLU A 200 23.61 -6.38 18.22
N ASP A 201 22.83 -7.27 18.86
CA ASP A 201 22.53 -8.60 18.33
C ASP A 201 21.49 -8.57 17.21
N ASN A 202 20.76 -7.45 17.06
CA ASN A 202 19.75 -7.32 16.03
C ASN A 202 20.37 -7.32 14.62
N ILE A 203 19.86 -8.19 13.74
CA ILE A 203 20.24 -8.18 12.33
C ILE A 203 19.32 -7.21 11.57
N PHE A 204 19.90 -6.32 10.76
CA PHE A 204 19.15 -5.46 9.85
C PHE A 204 19.71 -5.53 8.42
N ARG A 205 18.82 -5.28 7.45
CA ARG A 205 19.13 -5.28 6.01
C ARG A 205 19.38 -3.87 5.50
N ASP A 206 20.04 -3.74 4.35
CA ASP A 206 20.34 -2.45 3.70
C ASP A 206 19.08 -1.62 3.45
N SER A 207 17.96 -2.31 3.21
CA SER A 207 16.64 -1.71 3.06
C SER A 207 16.22 -0.83 4.24
N LEU A 208 16.78 -1.01 5.45
CA LEU A 208 16.48 -0.13 6.58
C LEU A 208 16.94 1.31 6.30
N VAL A 209 18.18 1.47 5.86
CA VAL A 209 18.79 2.77 5.52
C VAL A 209 18.26 3.27 4.18
N GLY A 210 18.15 2.38 3.19
CA GLY A 210 17.58 2.71 1.88
C GLY A 210 16.16 3.28 1.98
N ASN A 211 15.26 2.60 2.69
CA ASN A 211 13.89 3.09 2.86
C ASN A 211 13.82 4.41 3.63
N MET A 212 14.75 4.67 4.57
CA MET A 212 14.81 5.95 5.28
C MET A 212 15.23 7.08 4.32
N ARG A 213 16.24 6.83 3.47
CA ARG A 213 16.69 7.78 2.44
C ARG A 213 15.55 8.13 1.48
N GLU A 214 14.92 7.10 0.91
CA GLU A 214 13.78 7.27 0.00
C GLU A 214 12.66 8.08 0.64
N LEU A 215 12.31 7.79 1.91
CA LEU A 215 11.31 8.56 2.63
C LEU A 215 11.75 10.03 2.75
N THR A 216 12.98 10.31 3.22
CA THR A 216 13.46 11.69 3.39
C THR A 216 13.51 12.49 2.09
N ASP A 217 13.74 11.83 0.95
CA ASP A 217 13.72 12.50 -0.35
C ASP A 217 12.29 12.79 -0.82
N LEU A 218 11.30 11.98 -0.41
CA LEU A 218 9.88 12.20 -0.70
C LEU A 218 9.20 13.21 0.23
N LEU A 219 9.65 13.36 1.49
CA LEU A 219 9.01 14.22 2.49
C LEU A 219 8.77 15.67 2.04
N PRO A 220 9.72 16.35 1.36
CA PRO A 220 9.49 17.72 0.88
C PRO A 220 8.33 17.83 -0.12
N HIS A 221 8.09 16.80 -0.93
CA HIS A 221 6.99 16.76 -1.89
C HIS A 221 5.65 16.42 -1.22
N LEU A 222 5.68 15.61 -0.15
CA LEU A 222 4.50 15.20 0.61
C LEU A 222 4.08 16.25 1.66
N ASN A 223 4.91 17.23 1.96
CA ASN A 223 4.58 18.32 2.89
C ASN A 223 3.65 19.36 2.24
N ILE A 224 2.41 18.94 1.92
CA ILE A 224 1.43 19.75 1.19
C ILE A 224 0.95 20.98 1.99
N SER A 225 1.12 20.99 3.31
CA SER A 225 0.81 22.14 4.16
C SER A 225 1.95 23.15 4.25
N GLY A 226 3.15 22.78 3.80
CA GLY A 226 4.36 23.60 3.95
C GLY A 226 4.82 23.72 5.40
N ASP A 227 4.52 22.75 6.28
CA ASP A 227 4.91 22.80 7.70
C ASP A 227 6.45 22.88 7.85
N PRO A 228 7.00 23.99 8.38
CA PRO A 228 8.44 24.15 8.55
C PRO A 228 9.06 23.11 9.49
N ARG A 229 8.28 22.55 10.43
CA ARG A 229 8.73 21.52 11.37
C ARG A 229 9.05 20.22 10.65
N MET A 230 8.21 19.83 9.68
CA MET A 230 8.45 18.64 8.85
C MET A 230 9.73 18.79 8.02
N ASN A 231 9.99 19.98 7.47
CA ASN A 231 11.20 20.25 6.69
C ASN A 231 12.48 20.20 7.56
N LYS A 232 12.41 20.77 8.77
CA LYS A 232 13.51 20.71 9.75
C LYS A 232 13.80 19.26 10.16
N LEU A 233 12.76 18.49 10.48
CA LEU A 233 12.86 17.08 10.83
C LEU A 233 13.46 16.25 9.69
N THR A 234 13.01 16.50 8.46
CA THR A 234 13.53 15.82 7.26
C THR A 234 15.04 16.06 7.11
N THR A 235 15.49 17.30 7.31
CA THR A 235 16.91 17.67 7.25
C THR A 235 17.70 16.97 8.36
N GLU A 236 17.16 16.93 9.58
CA GLU A 236 17.79 16.28 10.72
C GLU A 236 17.91 14.76 10.54
N ILE A 237 16.85 14.09 10.07
CA ILE A 237 16.86 12.66 9.74
C ILE A 237 17.90 12.39 8.64
N LYS A 238 17.90 13.19 7.57
CA LYS A 238 18.83 13.01 6.45
C LYS A 238 20.29 13.15 6.90
N LEU A 239 20.59 14.11 7.77
CA LEU A 239 21.93 14.33 8.28
C LEU A 239 22.37 13.23 9.27
N LYS A 240 21.52 12.88 10.24
CA LYS A 240 21.90 12.03 11.37
C LYS A 240 21.69 10.54 11.12
N LEU A 241 20.63 10.18 10.39
CA LEU A 241 20.22 8.79 10.18
C LEU A 241 20.60 8.26 8.79
N CYS A 242 20.58 9.11 7.77
CA CYS A 242 20.89 8.70 6.40
C CYS A 242 22.36 8.90 5.99
N GLY A 243 23.15 9.63 6.78
CA GLY A 243 24.54 9.98 6.48
C GLY A 243 25.54 8.81 6.58
N THR A 244 25.10 7.67 7.12
CA THR A 244 25.93 6.48 7.30
C THR A 244 25.43 5.35 6.41
N GLU A 245 26.35 4.61 5.77
CA GLU A 245 26.01 3.40 5.00
C GLU A 245 25.66 2.23 5.91
N ALA A 246 24.82 1.31 5.40
CA ALA A 246 24.39 0.13 6.15
C ALA A 246 25.55 -0.75 6.62
N ASP A 247 26.62 -0.87 5.82
CA ASP A 247 27.80 -1.66 6.19
C ASP A 247 28.55 -1.06 7.37
N ALA A 248 28.72 0.26 7.42
CA ALA A 248 29.36 0.91 8.55
C ALA A 248 28.59 0.70 9.86
N LEU A 249 27.25 0.69 9.80
CA LEU A 249 26.37 0.36 10.93
C LEU A 249 26.47 -1.11 11.40
N ARG A 250 26.97 -2.02 10.56
CA ARG A 250 27.20 -3.43 10.93
C ARG A 250 28.58 -3.66 11.50
N THR A 251 29.59 -3.00 10.93
CA THR A 251 30.99 -3.24 11.28
C THR A 251 31.45 -2.41 12.48
N ASP A 252 30.81 -1.27 12.74
CA ASP A 252 31.20 -0.34 13.80
C ASP A 252 30.05 -0.17 14.81
N GLY A 253 30.21 -0.81 15.97
CA GLY A 253 29.26 -0.73 17.09
C GLY A 253 29.11 0.67 17.66
N HIS A 254 30.15 1.52 17.61
CA HIS A 254 30.05 2.90 18.08
C HIS A 254 29.19 3.75 17.14
N VAL A 255 29.37 3.60 15.82
CA VAL A 255 28.54 4.28 14.82
C VAL A 255 27.09 3.82 14.94
N ARG A 256 26.87 2.51 15.11
CA ARG A 256 25.55 1.94 15.34
C ARG A 256 24.85 2.52 16.57
N ALA A 257 25.51 2.49 17.72
CA ALA A 257 24.96 3.01 18.97
C ALA A 257 24.69 4.52 18.89
N LYS A 258 25.57 5.28 18.21
CA LYS A 258 25.36 6.71 17.97
C LYS A 258 24.10 6.96 17.12
N THR A 259 23.95 6.25 15.99
CA THR A 259 22.76 6.40 15.13
C THR A 259 21.48 5.97 15.85
N ALA A 260 21.53 4.93 16.69
CA ALA A 260 20.39 4.54 17.53
C ALA A 260 19.98 5.64 18.52
N LYS A 261 20.98 6.31 19.14
CA LYS A 261 20.77 7.44 20.04
C LYS A 261 20.24 8.68 19.32
N ASP A 262 20.73 8.95 18.11
CA ASP A 262 20.22 10.05 17.28
C ASP A 262 18.76 9.79 16.87
N ALA A 263 18.40 8.54 16.56
CA ALA A 263 17.01 8.16 16.27
C ALA A 263 16.10 8.33 17.49
N ASP A 264 16.55 7.96 18.70
CA ASP A 264 15.82 8.20 19.96
C ASP A 264 15.60 9.69 20.23
N ALA A 265 16.62 10.53 20.01
CA ALA A 265 16.50 11.98 20.16
C ALA A 265 15.44 12.55 19.20
N ILE A 266 15.44 12.10 17.95
CA ILE A 266 14.45 12.50 16.94
C ILE A 266 13.03 12.08 17.38
N LEU A 267 12.83 10.85 17.87
CA LEU A 267 11.53 10.37 18.36
C LEU A 267 11.00 11.20 19.52
N LYS A 268 11.87 11.60 20.45
CA LYS A 268 11.52 12.48 21.58
C LYS A 268 11.05 13.84 21.09
N THR A 269 11.72 14.41 20.09
CA THR A 269 11.30 15.66 19.45
C THR A 269 9.96 15.52 18.73
N MET A 270 9.75 14.43 17.98
CA MET A 270 8.49 14.15 17.29
C MET A 270 7.30 14.00 18.24
N SER A 271 7.50 13.32 19.38
CA SER A 271 6.49 13.13 20.42
C SER A 271 6.00 14.46 21.02
N GLY A 272 6.82 15.51 20.95
CA GLY A 272 6.43 16.87 21.34
C GLY A 272 5.50 17.56 20.33
N PHE A 273 5.51 17.14 19.07
CA PHE A 273 4.72 17.75 17.99
C PHE A 273 3.43 17.00 17.66
N MET A 274 3.35 15.70 17.97
CA MET A 274 2.20 14.84 17.67
C MET A 274 1.12 14.84 18.79
N LYS A 275 1.07 15.90 19.61
CA LYS A 275 0.06 16.06 20.67
C LYS A 275 -1.17 16.80 20.20
#